data_AF-A0A069EVC8-F1
#
_entry.id   AF-A0A069EVC8-F1
#
_cell.length_a   1.000
_cell.length_b   1.000
_cell.length_c   1.000
_cell.angle_alpha   90.00
_cell.angle_beta   90.00
_cell.angle_gamma   90.00
#
_symmetry.space_group_name_H-M   'P 1'
#
loop_
_entity.id
_entity.type
_entity.pdbx_description
1 polymer ?
#
loop_
_entity_poly.entity_id
_entity_poly.type
_entity_poly.pdbx_seq_one_letter_code
_entity_poly.pdbx_strand_id
1 'polypeptide(L)'
;MYMPIFEGDEVVGVVKIASDITERQLTIERYARTFRDMAGDLDERARSGMEESHHLKQTIERLERDASVNLTTLGKLQDQASEITKIASTIKEIAAQTNLLSLNAAIEAARAGEHGLGFNVVATEVRNLSRLVERAVIEVRANTDGMNRKLTSIVDGVSRSNEDIHASVTIMEDTLRRFASIEQSADSLNGTTEAFTGAI
;
A
#
# COMPACT_ATOMS: atom_id res chain seq x y z
N MET A 1 -58.08 14.37 35.25
CA MET A 1 -58.50 15.56 36.01
C MET A 1 -59.58 15.15 37.00
N TYR A 2 -59.50 15.63 38.24
CA TYR A 2 -60.52 15.37 39.25
C TYR A 2 -61.44 16.58 39.34
N MET A 3 -62.72 16.39 39.07
CA MET A 3 -63.74 17.43 39.20
C MET A 3 -64.65 17.06 40.38
N PRO A 4 -64.67 17.87 41.46
CA PRO A 4 -65.61 17.67 42.55
C PRO A 4 -67.04 17.95 42.07
N ILE A 5 -67.98 17.10 42.49
CA ILE A 5 -69.41 17.28 42.31
C ILE A 5 -69.94 17.86 43.62
N PHE A 6 -70.64 18.99 43.53
CA PHE A 6 -71.21 19.69 44.69
C PHE A 6 -72.73 19.51 44.72
N GLU A 7 -73.28 19.37 45.93
CA GLU A 7 -74.72 19.49 46.20
C GLU A 7 -74.89 20.53 47.32
N GLY A 8 -75.32 21.73 46.97
CA GLY A 8 -75.18 22.89 47.87
C GLY A 8 -73.71 23.33 48.00
N ASP A 9 -73.24 23.51 49.24
CA ASP A 9 -71.85 23.90 49.56
C ASP A 9 -70.96 22.70 49.94
N GLU A 10 -71.51 21.47 49.92
CA GLU A 10 -70.78 20.24 50.23
C GLU A 10 -70.38 19.47 48.97
N VAL A 11 -69.15 18.95 48.96
CA VAL A 11 -68.67 18.03 47.92
C VAL A 11 -69.23 16.64 48.21
N VAL A 12 -70.11 16.16 47.35
CA VAL A 12 -70.77 14.85 47.49
C VAL A 12 -70.14 13.75 46.65
N GLY A 13 -69.22 14.10 45.75
CA GLY A 13 -68.51 13.13 44.93
C GLY A 13 -67.37 13.75 44.14
N VAL A 14 -66.58 12.90 43.49
CA VAL A 14 -65.51 13.34 42.59
C VAL A 14 -65.57 12.52 41.31
N VAL A 15 -65.69 13.19 40.17
CA VAL A 15 -65.54 12.56 38.85
C VAL A 15 -64.07 12.60 38.45
N LYS A 16 -63.53 11.42 38.14
CA LYS A 16 -62.20 11.27 37.57
C LYS A 16 -62.33 11.04 36.07
N ILE A 17 -61.83 12.00 35.28
CA ILE A 17 -61.61 11.79 33.85
C ILE A 17 -60.16 11.32 33.68
N ALA A 18 -59.99 10.08 33.23
CA ALA A 18 -58.70 9.47 32.90
C ALA A 18 -58.69 9.08 31.42
N SER A 19 -57.60 9.39 30.73
CA SER A 19 -57.35 8.87 29.37
C SER A 19 -56.80 7.45 29.49
N ASP A 20 -57.26 6.54 28.63
CA ASP A 20 -56.62 5.23 28.48
C ASP A 20 -55.24 5.44 27.83
N ILE A 21 -54.19 5.09 28.56
CA ILE A 21 -52.79 5.23 28.14
C ILE A 21 -52.14 3.87 27.87
N THR A 22 -52.88 2.77 28.00
CA THR A 22 -52.35 1.40 27.93
C THR A 22 -51.66 1.13 26.59
N GLU A 23 -52.33 1.48 25.48
CA GLU A 23 -51.79 1.30 24.13
C GLU A 23 -50.53 2.15 23.89
N ARG A 24 -50.52 3.37 24.43
CA ARG A 24 -49.36 4.27 24.37
C ARG A 24 -48.18 3.68 25.15
N GLN A 25 -48.43 3.13 26.33
CA GLN A 25 -47.42 2.53 27.20
C GLN A 25 -46.79 1.29 26.55
N LEU A 26 -47.61 0.38 26.01
CA LEU A 26 -47.15 -0.79 25.26
C LEU A 26 -46.35 -0.40 24.00
N THR A 27 -46.76 0.67 23.32
CA THR A 27 -46.04 1.19 22.15
C THR A 27 -44.69 1.78 22.52
N ILE A 28 -44.61 2.50 23.65
CA ILE A 28 -43.35 3.03 24.16
C ILE A 28 -42.39 1.89 24.56
N GLU A 29 -42.86 0.87 25.28
CA GLU A 29 -42.03 -0.29 25.63
C GLU A 29 -41.51 -1.04 24.40
N ARG A 30 -42.33 -1.13 23.34
CA ARG A 30 -41.90 -1.71 22.06
C ARG A 30 -40.81 -0.87 21.40
N TYR A 31 -40.99 0.44 21.27
CA TYR A 31 -39.94 1.30 20.69
C TYR A 31 -38.67 1.30 21.52
N ALA A 32 -38.77 1.29 22.84
CA ALA A 32 -37.61 1.18 23.72
C ALA A 32 -36.83 -0.11 23.46
N ARG A 33 -37.50 -1.26 23.32
CA ARG A 33 -36.83 -2.51 22.92
C ARG A 33 -36.15 -2.38 21.56
N THR A 34 -36.85 -1.85 20.56
CA THR A 34 -36.27 -1.64 19.23
C THR A 34 -35.03 -0.73 19.26
N PHE A 35 -35.04 0.36 20.03
CA PHE A 35 -33.89 1.24 20.16
C PHE A 35 -32.72 0.59 20.89
N ARG A 36 -32.97 -0.23 21.91
CA ARG A 36 -31.93 -1.01 22.59
C ARG A 36 -31.28 -2.02 21.65
N ASP A 37 -32.09 -2.75 20.88
CA ASP A 37 -31.59 -3.71 19.89
C ASP A 37 -30.77 -3.00 18.81
N MET A 38 -31.22 -1.83 18.34
CA MET A 38 -30.48 -1.00 17.40
C MET A 38 -29.16 -0.46 17.98
N ALA A 39 -29.15 -0.02 19.23
CA ALA A 39 -27.92 0.41 19.90
C ALA A 39 -26.92 -0.74 20.00
N GLY A 40 -27.37 -1.95 20.35
CA GLY A 40 -26.53 -3.15 20.37
C GLY A 40 -25.94 -3.50 19.00
N ASP A 41 -26.75 -3.47 17.93
CA ASP A 41 -26.27 -3.73 16.56
C ASP A 41 -25.27 -2.65 16.08
N LEU A 42 -25.49 -1.38 16.43
CA LEU A 42 -24.56 -0.30 16.11
C LEU A 42 -23.22 -0.45 16.83
N ASP A 43 -23.24 -0.80 18.12
CA ASP A 43 -22.04 -1.04 18.93
C ASP A 43 -21.21 -2.20 18.36
N GLU A 44 -21.86 -3.34 18.10
CA GLU A 44 -21.21 -4.52 17.53
C GLU A 44 -20.57 -4.22 16.17
N ARG A 45 -21.29 -3.52 15.29
CA ARG A 45 -20.76 -3.10 13.98
C ARG A 45 -19.61 -2.12 14.09
N ALA A 46 -19.70 -1.15 15.01
CA ALA A 46 -18.63 -0.18 15.22
C ALA A 46 -17.35 -0.89 15.70
N ARG A 47 -17.49 -1.80 16.67
CA ARG A 47 -16.39 -2.60 17.19
C ARG A 47 -15.75 -3.48 16.12
N SER A 48 -16.56 -4.20 15.34
CA SER A 48 -16.06 -5.00 14.21
C SER A 48 -15.29 -4.13 13.20
N GLY A 49 -15.84 -2.96 12.86
CA GLY A 49 -15.18 -1.99 11.97
C GLY A 49 -13.86 -1.46 12.52
N MET A 50 -13.73 -1.26 13.85
CA MET A 50 -12.47 -0.89 14.49
C MET A 50 -11.43 -2.02 14.43
N GLU A 51 -11.85 -3.27 14.63
CA GLU A 51 -10.95 -4.44 14.52
C GLU A 51 -10.42 -4.60 13.09
N GLU A 52 -11.29 -4.51 12.08
CA GLU A 52 -10.88 -4.50 10.67
C GLU A 52 -9.93 -3.35 10.34
N SER A 53 -10.21 -2.16 10.87
CA SER A 53 -9.37 -0.97 10.72
C SER A 53 -7.97 -1.18 11.31
N HIS A 54 -7.87 -1.81 12.48
CA HIS A 54 -6.60 -2.18 13.09
C HIS A 54 -5.80 -3.18 12.24
N HIS A 55 -6.46 -4.19 11.66
CA HIS A 55 -5.81 -5.13 10.74
C HIS A 55 -5.29 -4.46 9.48
N LEU A 56 -6.06 -3.52 8.92
CA LEU A 56 -5.63 -2.76 7.76
C LEU A 56 -4.45 -1.84 8.09
N LYS A 57 -4.43 -1.21 9.29
CA LYS A 57 -3.25 -0.45 9.77
C LYS A 57 -1.99 -1.32 9.82
N GLN A 58 -2.06 -2.52 10.38
CA GLN A 58 -0.91 -3.45 10.42
C GLN A 58 -0.45 -3.86 9.01
N THR A 59 -1.39 -4.02 8.09
CA THR A 59 -1.09 -4.32 6.69
C THR A 59 -0.33 -3.16 6.03
N ILE A 60 -0.76 -1.93 6.29
CA ILE A 60 -0.09 -0.73 5.80
C ILE A 60 1.34 -0.61 6.36
N GLU A 61 1.53 -0.81 7.67
CA GLU A 61 2.88 -0.79 8.29
C GLU A 61 3.81 -1.87 7.71
N ARG A 62 3.26 -3.01 7.27
CA ARG A 62 4.03 -4.02 6.53
C ARG A 62 4.39 -3.54 5.12
N LEU A 63 3.44 -2.93 4.40
CA LEU A 63 3.69 -2.39 3.06
C LEU A 63 4.77 -1.30 3.06
N GLU A 64 4.79 -0.42 4.06
CA GLU A 64 5.85 0.60 4.22
C GLU A 64 7.23 -0.04 4.38
N ARG A 65 7.32 -1.09 5.21
CA ARG A 65 8.57 -1.83 5.40
C ARG A 65 9.02 -2.53 4.12
N ASP A 66 8.10 -3.19 3.43
CA ASP A 66 8.40 -3.89 2.17
C ASP A 66 8.85 -2.89 1.09
N ALA A 67 8.22 -1.72 1.00
CA ALA A 67 8.64 -0.64 0.10
C ALA A 67 10.06 -0.16 0.40
N SER A 68 10.40 0.05 1.67
CA SER A 68 11.75 0.45 2.10
C SER A 68 12.82 -0.60 1.75
N VAL A 69 12.51 -1.89 1.97
CA VAL A 69 13.40 -3.00 1.61
C VAL A 69 13.57 -3.08 0.08
N ASN A 70 12.50 -2.90 -0.68
CA ASN A 70 12.54 -2.89 -2.13
C ASN A 70 13.42 -1.76 -2.66
N LEU A 71 13.28 -0.52 -2.16
CA LEU A 71 14.13 0.60 -2.54
C LEU A 71 15.61 0.33 -2.26
N THR A 72 15.92 -0.25 -1.11
CA THR A 72 17.30 -0.64 -0.76
C THR A 72 17.86 -1.68 -1.73
N THR A 73 17.03 -2.68 -2.08
CA THR A 73 17.42 -3.75 -3.02
C THR A 73 17.61 -3.21 -4.43
N LEU A 74 16.74 -2.32 -4.88
CA LEU A 74 16.84 -1.66 -6.19
C LEU A 74 18.10 -0.80 -6.29
N GLY A 75 18.46 -0.09 -5.21
CA GLY A 75 19.73 0.65 -5.13
C GLY A 75 20.94 -0.26 -5.35
N LYS A 76 20.99 -1.42 -4.65
CA LYS A 76 22.06 -2.41 -4.84
C LYS A 76 22.11 -2.97 -6.27
N LEU A 77 20.96 -3.22 -6.89
CA LEU A 77 20.91 -3.68 -8.28
C LEU A 77 21.42 -2.62 -9.25
N GLN A 78 21.14 -1.34 -8.99
CA GLN A 78 21.66 -0.23 -9.78
C GLN A 78 23.18 -0.09 -9.65
N ASP A 79 23.72 -0.27 -8.43
CA ASP A 79 25.16 -0.32 -8.21
C ASP A 79 25.82 -1.48 -8.96
N GLN A 80 25.24 -2.68 -8.89
CA GLN A 80 25.71 -3.85 -9.64
C GLN A 80 25.70 -3.62 -11.15
N ALA A 81 24.64 -2.98 -11.68
CA ALA A 81 24.55 -2.60 -13.08
C ALA A 81 25.69 -1.63 -13.48
N SER A 82 25.98 -0.65 -12.62
CA SER A 82 27.08 0.30 -12.81
C SER A 82 28.44 -0.40 -12.88
N GLU A 83 28.68 -1.36 -11.97
CA GLU A 83 29.92 -2.15 -11.98
C GLU A 83 30.06 -3.01 -13.24
N ILE A 84 28.98 -3.64 -13.72
CA ILE A 84 28.98 -4.37 -15.00
C ILE A 84 29.37 -3.44 -16.15
N THR A 85 28.82 -2.22 -16.20
CA THR A 85 29.17 -1.23 -17.23
C THR A 85 30.64 -0.83 -17.19
N LYS A 86 31.22 -0.67 -15.99
CA LYS A 86 32.66 -0.38 -15.82
C LYS A 86 33.51 -1.53 -16.34
N ILE A 87 33.22 -2.77 -15.93
CA ILE A 87 33.92 -3.97 -16.39
C ILE A 87 33.83 -4.09 -17.93
N ALA A 88 32.65 -3.88 -18.49
CA ALA A 88 32.44 -3.89 -19.93
C ALA A 88 33.30 -2.81 -20.64
N SER A 89 33.51 -1.63 -20.02
CA SER A 89 34.44 -0.64 -20.54
C SER A 89 35.88 -1.10 -20.57
N THR A 90 36.36 -1.69 -19.48
CA THR A 90 37.71 -2.25 -19.41
C THR A 90 37.91 -3.35 -20.45
N ILE A 91 36.94 -4.25 -20.63
CA ILE A 91 37.01 -5.29 -21.67
C ILE A 91 37.06 -4.67 -23.08
N LYS A 92 36.31 -3.58 -23.32
CA LYS A 92 36.38 -2.84 -24.60
C LYS A 92 37.79 -2.33 -24.88
N GLU A 93 38.43 -1.75 -23.86
CA GLU A 93 39.79 -1.20 -23.97
C GLU A 93 40.80 -2.31 -24.24
N ILE A 94 40.68 -3.46 -23.55
CA ILE A 94 41.52 -4.65 -23.78
C ILE A 94 41.32 -5.18 -25.20
N ALA A 95 40.07 -5.28 -25.68
CA ALA A 95 39.77 -5.76 -27.02
C ALA A 95 40.33 -4.82 -28.09
N ALA A 96 40.25 -3.50 -27.90
CA ALA A 96 40.84 -2.52 -28.80
C ALA A 96 42.37 -2.61 -28.85
N GLN A 97 43.02 -2.77 -27.69
CA GLN A 97 44.47 -2.99 -27.62
C GLN A 97 44.89 -4.30 -28.29
N THR A 98 44.14 -5.38 -28.06
CA THR A 98 44.40 -6.69 -28.68
C THR A 98 44.22 -6.64 -30.19
N ASN A 99 43.20 -5.92 -30.67
CA ASN A 99 42.99 -5.67 -32.10
C ASN A 99 44.19 -4.89 -32.69
N LEU A 100 44.69 -3.85 -32.02
CA LEU A 100 45.89 -3.13 -32.47
C LEU A 100 47.15 -4.00 -32.46
N LEU A 101 47.34 -4.83 -31.43
CA LEU A 101 48.48 -5.74 -31.33
C LEU A 101 48.46 -6.78 -32.45
N SER A 102 47.29 -7.34 -32.74
CA SER A 102 47.09 -8.29 -33.83
C SER A 102 47.32 -7.67 -35.21
N LEU A 103 46.97 -6.39 -35.39
CA LEU A 103 47.25 -5.65 -36.62
C LEU A 103 48.77 -5.48 -36.83
N ASN A 104 49.49 -5.10 -35.78
CA ASN A 104 50.95 -4.97 -35.83
C ASN A 104 51.61 -6.33 -36.14
N ALA A 105 51.13 -7.41 -35.52
CA ALA A 105 51.62 -8.76 -35.80
C ALA A 105 51.36 -9.19 -37.25
N ALA A 106 50.19 -8.87 -37.83
CA ALA A 106 49.88 -9.16 -39.23
C ALA A 106 50.79 -8.38 -40.20
N ILE A 107 51.11 -7.11 -39.87
CA ILE A 107 52.04 -6.29 -40.66
C ILE A 107 53.45 -6.90 -40.64
N GLU A 108 53.95 -7.29 -39.47
CA GLU A 108 55.29 -7.87 -39.35
C GLU A 108 55.37 -9.27 -39.98
N ALA A 109 54.29 -10.05 -39.90
CA ALA A 109 54.18 -11.34 -40.59
C ALA A 109 54.22 -11.17 -42.12
N ALA A 110 53.56 -10.15 -42.67
CA ALA A 110 53.65 -9.82 -44.09
C ALA A 110 55.07 -9.39 -44.49
N ARG A 111 55.77 -8.68 -43.60
CA ARG A 111 57.16 -8.22 -43.81
C ARG A 111 58.17 -9.37 -43.83
N ALA A 112 57.93 -10.42 -43.05
CA ALA A 112 58.75 -11.63 -43.01
C ALA A 112 58.59 -12.55 -44.24
N GLY A 113 57.67 -12.21 -45.17
CA GLY A 113 57.45 -12.98 -46.40
C GLY A 113 56.97 -14.40 -46.13
N GLU A 114 57.59 -15.40 -46.78
CA GLU A 114 57.18 -16.81 -46.61
C GLU A 114 57.33 -17.34 -45.18
N HIS A 115 58.32 -16.83 -44.43
CA HIS A 115 58.54 -17.23 -43.03
C HIS A 115 57.43 -16.73 -42.08
N GLY A 116 56.64 -15.74 -42.48
CA GLY A 116 55.57 -15.14 -41.69
C GLY A 116 54.19 -15.74 -41.91
N LEU A 117 54.02 -16.66 -42.87
CA LEU A 117 52.69 -17.17 -43.28
C LEU A 117 51.87 -17.76 -42.11
N GLY A 118 52.50 -18.58 -41.26
CA GLY A 118 51.84 -19.15 -40.08
C GLY A 118 51.47 -18.10 -39.03
N PHE A 119 52.34 -17.11 -38.80
CA PHE A 119 52.07 -16.00 -37.89
C PHE A 119 50.93 -15.10 -38.39
N ASN A 120 50.82 -14.91 -39.71
CA ASN A 120 49.76 -14.09 -40.30
C ASN A 120 48.36 -14.68 -40.08
N VAL A 121 48.24 -16.02 -40.14
CA VAL A 121 46.97 -16.72 -39.83
C VAL A 121 46.57 -16.48 -38.38
N VAL A 122 47.51 -16.65 -37.44
CA VAL A 122 47.24 -16.42 -36.01
C VAL A 122 46.87 -14.96 -35.74
N ALA A 123 47.60 -14.00 -36.32
CA ALA A 123 47.33 -12.59 -36.16
C ALA A 123 45.92 -12.21 -36.68
N THR A 124 45.51 -12.78 -37.81
CA THR A 124 44.16 -12.56 -38.36
C THR A 124 43.08 -13.12 -37.45
N GLU A 125 43.29 -14.30 -36.87
CA GLU A 125 42.32 -14.91 -35.96
C GLU A 125 42.17 -14.12 -34.65
N VAL A 126 43.29 -13.69 -34.05
CA VAL A 126 43.28 -12.83 -32.85
C VAL A 126 42.54 -11.51 -33.13
N ARG A 127 42.70 -10.95 -34.34
CA ARG A 127 41.99 -9.74 -34.76
C ARG A 127 40.47 -9.98 -34.83
N ASN A 128 40.05 -11.09 -35.44
CA ASN A 128 38.64 -11.46 -35.53
C ASN A 128 38.02 -11.66 -34.15
N LEU A 129 38.74 -12.35 -33.25
CA LEU A 129 38.31 -12.58 -31.87
C LEU A 129 38.15 -11.26 -31.12
N SER A 130 39.11 -10.34 -31.26
CA SER A 130 39.07 -9.01 -30.63
C SER A 130 37.83 -8.22 -31.06
N ARG A 131 37.51 -8.23 -32.36
CA ARG A 131 36.29 -7.58 -32.90
C ARG A 131 35.00 -8.25 -32.43
N LEU A 132 35.02 -9.57 -32.21
CA LEU A 132 33.88 -10.28 -31.64
C LEU A 132 33.65 -9.85 -30.18
N VAL A 133 34.72 -9.74 -29.39
CA VAL A 133 34.65 -9.25 -28.00
C VAL A 133 34.12 -7.81 -27.95
N GLU A 134 34.57 -6.91 -28.83
CA GLU A 134 34.03 -5.54 -28.93
C GLU A 134 32.52 -5.51 -29.15
N ARG A 135 31.99 -6.38 -30.04
CA ARG A 135 30.55 -6.49 -30.28
C ARG A 135 29.80 -7.03 -29.07
N ALA A 136 30.31 -8.08 -28.43
CA ALA A 136 29.71 -8.64 -27.23
C ALA A 136 29.61 -7.60 -26.09
N VAL A 137 30.64 -6.76 -25.94
CA VAL A 137 30.64 -5.65 -24.97
C VAL A 137 29.55 -4.62 -25.26
N ILE A 138 29.28 -4.31 -26.53
CA ILE A 138 28.20 -3.39 -26.92
C ILE A 138 26.84 -3.96 -26.51
N GLU A 139 26.62 -5.26 -26.73
CA GLU A 139 25.37 -5.94 -26.31
C GLU A 139 25.22 -5.96 -24.79
N VAL A 140 26.29 -6.23 -24.04
CA VAL A 140 26.28 -6.18 -22.57
C VAL A 140 25.88 -4.79 -22.07
N ARG A 141 26.45 -3.73 -22.66
CA ARG A 141 26.08 -2.35 -22.31
C ARG A 141 24.61 -2.06 -22.62
N ALA A 142 24.12 -2.43 -23.80
CA ALA A 142 22.73 -2.23 -24.17
C ALA A 142 21.76 -2.94 -23.20
N ASN A 143 22.08 -4.17 -22.78
CA ASN A 143 21.30 -4.90 -21.79
C ASN A 143 21.33 -4.24 -20.41
N THR A 144 22.50 -3.75 -19.98
CA THR A 144 22.68 -3.09 -18.69
C THR A 144 21.94 -1.75 -18.64
N ASP A 145 21.98 -0.97 -19.72
CA ASP A 145 21.19 0.25 -19.87
C ASP A 145 19.68 -0.05 -19.85
N GLY A 146 19.25 -1.11 -20.53
CA GLY A 146 17.87 -1.59 -20.48
C GLY A 146 17.44 -1.99 -19.07
N MET A 147 18.32 -2.63 -18.30
CA MET A 147 18.09 -2.97 -16.90
C MET A 147 17.95 -1.72 -16.03
N ASN A 148 18.82 -0.74 -16.18
CA ASN A 148 18.74 0.54 -15.45
C ASN A 148 17.41 1.26 -15.69
N ARG A 149 16.93 1.33 -16.94
CA ARG A 149 15.61 1.93 -17.23
C ARG A 149 14.47 1.21 -16.53
N LYS A 150 14.50 -0.13 -16.48
CA LYS A 150 13.51 -0.93 -15.76
C LYS A 150 13.58 -0.66 -14.26
N LEU A 151 14.79 -0.59 -13.68
CA LEU A 151 14.97 -0.25 -12.26
C LEU A 151 14.38 1.13 -11.94
N THR A 152 14.63 2.16 -12.76
CA THR A 152 14.02 3.49 -12.58
C THR A 152 12.49 3.42 -12.59
N SER A 153 11.89 2.70 -13.54
CA SER A 153 10.43 2.53 -13.60
C SER A 153 9.87 1.84 -12.35
N ILE A 154 10.59 0.88 -11.78
CA ILE A 154 10.20 0.23 -10.53
C ILE A 154 10.30 1.21 -9.36
N VAL A 155 11.37 2.01 -9.27
CA VAL A 155 11.54 3.03 -8.22
C VAL A 155 10.38 4.03 -8.27
N ASP A 156 10.01 4.51 -9.46
CA ASP A 156 8.85 5.40 -9.63
C ASP A 156 7.54 4.73 -9.19
N GLY A 157 7.39 3.45 -9.47
CA GLY A 157 6.25 2.63 -9.03
C GLY A 157 6.16 2.53 -7.51
N VAL A 158 7.29 2.25 -6.84
CA VAL A 158 7.36 2.18 -5.38
C VAL A 158 7.10 3.54 -4.75
N SER A 159 7.58 4.64 -5.35
CA SER A 159 7.29 5.99 -4.87
C SER A 159 5.80 6.30 -4.88
N ARG A 160 5.09 5.96 -5.97
CA ARG A 160 3.63 6.11 -6.04
C ARG A 160 2.92 5.25 -5.01
N SER A 161 3.36 4.01 -4.81
CA SER A 161 2.79 3.15 -3.77
C SER A 161 2.96 3.71 -2.36
N ASN A 162 4.08 4.39 -2.07
CA ASN A 162 4.26 5.07 -0.78
C ASN A 162 3.29 6.25 -0.60
N GLU A 163 3.00 7.01 -1.66
CA GLU A 163 1.98 8.07 -1.62
C GLU A 163 0.59 7.50 -1.31
N ASP A 164 0.22 6.41 -1.99
CA ASP A 164 -1.05 5.70 -1.77
C ASP A 164 -1.16 5.14 -0.34
N ILE A 165 -0.05 4.63 0.19
CA ILE A 165 0.05 4.15 1.57
C ILE A 165 -0.20 5.29 2.57
N HIS A 166 0.46 6.44 2.41
CA HIS A 166 0.24 7.59 3.29
C HIS A 166 -1.20 8.10 3.24
N ALA A 167 -1.80 8.15 2.05
CA ALA A 167 -3.22 8.48 1.90
C ALA A 167 -4.11 7.46 2.64
N SER A 168 -3.79 6.17 2.55
CA SER A 168 -4.52 5.10 3.23
C SER A 168 -4.44 5.21 4.76
N VAL A 169 -3.30 5.62 5.32
CA VAL A 169 -3.18 5.91 6.76
C VAL A 169 -4.13 7.03 7.18
N THR A 170 -4.22 8.11 6.40
CA THR A 170 -5.11 9.24 6.71
C THR A 170 -6.58 8.82 6.68
N ILE A 171 -6.97 8.03 5.68
CA ILE A 171 -8.34 7.48 5.58
C ILE A 171 -8.64 6.56 6.75
N MET A 172 -7.66 5.76 7.18
CA MET A 172 -7.78 4.86 8.32
C MET A 172 -8.05 5.61 9.63
N GLU A 173 -7.31 6.68 9.88
CA GLU A 173 -7.51 7.52 11.07
C GLU A 173 -8.88 8.20 11.08
N ASP A 174 -9.39 8.63 9.92
CA ASP A 174 -10.76 9.15 9.82
C ASP A 174 -11.80 8.06 10.08
N THR A 175 -11.57 6.85 9.56
CA THR A 175 -12.47 5.71 9.71
C THR A 175 -12.59 5.28 11.17
N LEU A 176 -11.45 5.19 11.89
CA LEU A 176 -11.43 4.91 13.32
C LEU A 176 -12.21 5.96 14.13
N ARG A 177 -12.04 7.25 13.82
CA ARG A 177 -12.81 8.32 14.47
C ARG A 177 -14.31 8.20 14.23
N ARG A 178 -14.73 7.81 13.02
CA ARG A 178 -16.14 7.59 12.71
C ARG A 178 -16.72 6.43 13.50
N PHE A 179 -16.01 5.31 13.63
CA PHE A 179 -16.47 4.19 14.45
C PHE A 179 -16.59 4.56 15.93
N ALA A 180 -15.62 5.28 16.49
CA ALA A 180 -15.71 5.79 17.87
C ALA A 180 -16.93 6.71 18.07
N SER A 181 -17.28 7.52 17.07
CA SER A 181 -18.49 8.34 17.11
C SER A 181 -19.79 7.52 17.04
N ILE A 182 -19.78 6.39 16.34
CA ILE A 182 -20.93 5.47 16.29
C ILE A 182 -21.12 4.77 17.64
N GLU A 183 -20.03 4.29 18.24
CA GLU A 183 -20.02 3.70 19.60
C GLU A 183 -20.62 4.69 20.62
N GLN A 184 -20.16 5.93 20.63
CA GLN A 184 -20.71 6.99 21.51
C GLN A 184 -22.21 7.25 21.26
N SER A 185 -22.64 7.18 20.00
CA SER A 185 -24.05 7.37 19.62
C SER A 185 -24.91 6.20 20.07
N ALA A 186 -24.40 4.97 19.97
CA ALA A 186 -25.05 3.76 20.46
C ALA A 186 -25.22 3.81 21.99
N ASP A 187 -24.17 4.19 22.72
CA ASP A 187 -24.22 4.39 24.18
C ASP A 187 -25.27 5.44 24.59
N SER A 188 -25.31 6.56 23.88
CA SER A 188 -26.29 7.62 24.12
C SER A 188 -27.73 7.16 23.83
N LEU A 189 -27.94 6.38 22.77
CA LEU A 189 -29.23 5.80 22.43
C LEU A 189 -29.68 4.79 23.49
N ASN A 190 -28.76 3.98 24.02
CA ASN A 190 -29.08 3.03 25.08
C ASN A 190 -29.44 3.76 26.38
N GLY A 191 -28.65 4.75 26.80
CA GLY A 191 -28.93 5.55 28.00
C GLY A 191 -30.23 6.35 27.92
N THR A 192 -30.56 6.93 26.75
CA THR A 192 -31.86 7.61 26.56
C THR A 192 -33.03 6.63 26.61
N THR A 193 -32.87 5.40 26.10
CA THR A 193 -33.88 4.35 26.15
C THR A 193 -34.16 3.89 27.59
N GLU A 194 -33.13 3.78 28.43
CA GLU A 194 -33.28 3.49 29.87
C GLU A 194 -34.02 4.62 30.60
N ALA A 195 -33.68 5.87 30.34
CA ALA A 195 -34.38 7.02 30.92
C ALA A 195 -35.86 7.08 30.47
N PHE A 196 -36.15 6.73 29.21
CA PHE A 196 -37.50 6.76 28.64
C PHE A 196 -38.42 5.68 29.22
N THR A 197 -37.86 4.52 29.59
CA THR A 197 -38.61 3.43 30.23
C THR A 197 -38.76 3.61 31.74
N GLY A 198 -37.80 4.27 32.41
CA GLY A 198 -37.88 4.60 33.84
C GLY A 198 -38.79 5.79 34.19
N ALA A 199 -39.23 6.59 33.20
CA ALA A 199 -40.09 7.75 33.39
C ALA A 199 -41.61 7.44 33.28
N ILE A 200 -41.96 6.16 33.08
CA ILE A 200 -43.33 5.62 32.97
C ILE A 200 -43.68 4.91 34.27
#